data_AF-A0A843GU60-F1
#
_entry.id   AF-A0A843GU60-F1
#
_cell.length_a   1.000
_cell.length_b   1.000
_cell.length_c   1.000
_cell.angle_alpha   90.00
_cell.angle_beta   90.00
_cell.angle_gamma   90.00
#
_symmetry.space_group_name_H-M   'P 1'
#
loop_
_entity.id
_entity.type
_entity.pdbx_description
1 polymer ?
#
loop_
_entity_poly.entity_id
_entity_poly.type
_entity_poly.pdbx_seq_one_letter_code
_entity_poly.pdbx_strand_id
1 'polypeptide(L)' 'MMYAIINHKTEKFVYGTDRRYNPPHQRTSFNKMLTFSSREEAENEMYLRKCNDDYCVVGITPHIHW' A
#
# COMPACT_ATOMS: atom_id res chain seq x y z
N MET A 1 -13.56 -7.28 4.06
CA MET A 1 -12.74 -6.92 2.88
C MET A 1 -11.49 -6.24 3.42
N MET A 2 -10.31 -6.62 2.95
CA MET A 2 -9.07 -5.93 3.34
C MET A 2 -8.66 -4.99 2.21
N TYR A 3 -7.88 -3.96 2.51
CA TYR A 3 -7.37 -3.02 1.52
C TYR A 3 -5.86 -2.91 1.63
N ALA A 4 -5.18 -2.64 0.52
CA ALA A 4 -3.74 -2.40 0.50
C ALA A 4 -3.40 -1.26 -0.46
N ILE A 5 -2.20 -0.71 -0.32
CA ILE A 5 -1.66 0.29 -1.25
C ILE A 5 -0.69 -0.44 -2.18
N ILE A 6 -0.87 -0.30 -3.49
CA ILE A 6 -0.02 -0.90 -4.52
C ILE A 6 0.59 0.20 -5.39
N ASN A 7 1.84 0.03 -5.81
CA ASN A 7 2.39 0.80 -6.92
C ASN A 7 1.94 0.14 -8.24
N HIS A 8 1.05 0.78 -8.98
CA HIS A 8 0.42 0.18 -10.17
C HIS A 8 1.39 0.01 -11.35
N LYS A 9 2.52 0.74 -11.37
CA LYS A 9 3.57 0.58 -12.40
C LYS A 9 4.44 -0.66 -12.18
N THR A 10 4.67 -1.03 -10.92
CA THR A 10 5.57 -2.14 -10.54
C THR A 10 4.83 -3.36 -10.00
N GLU A 11 3.52 -3.22 -9.78
CA GLU A 11 2.64 -4.23 -9.18
C GLU A 11 3.09 -4.69 -7.77
N LYS A 12 3.89 -3.86 -7.09
CA LYS A 12 4.38 -4.15 -5.74
C LYS A 12 3.55 -3.44 -4.69
N PHE A 13 3.25 -4.15 -3.61
CA PHE A 13 2.52 -3.61 -2.46
C PHE A 13 3.44 -2.82 -1.53
N VAL A 14 2.90 -1.74 -0.95
CA VAL A 14 3.58 -0.99 0.10
C VAL A 14 3.57 -1.79 1.40
N TYR A 15 4.75 -1.99 2.00
CA TYR A 15 4.90 -2.61 3.31
C TYR A 15 5.59 -1.72 4.35
N GLY A 16 6.00 -0.51 3.94
CA GLY A 16 6.58 0.48 4.85
C GLY A 16 7.00 1.75 4.11
N THR A 17 7.50 2.71 4.86
CA THR A 17 7.93 4.02 4.33
C THR A 17 9.27 4.40 4.94
N ASP A 18 10.24 4.73 4.10
CA ASP A 18 11.52 5.28 4.51
C ASP A 18 11.43 6.81 4.59
N ARG A 19 11.30 7.30 5.82
CA ARG A 19 11.13 8.74 6.13
C ARG A 19 12.44 9.52 6.16
N ARG A 20 13.58 8.89 5.83
CA ARG A 20 14.87 9.59 5.71
C ARG A 20 14.99 10.43 4.44
N TYR A 21 14.09 10.25 3.48
CA TYR A 21 14.05 10.96 2.20
C TYR A 21 12.92 11.99 2.15
N ASN A 22 13.05 13.00 1.28
CA ASN A 22 12.01 13.98 0.98
C ASN A 22 11.82 14.12 -0.56
N PRO A 23 10.71 13.61 -1.13
CA PRO A 23 9.60 12.94 -0.44
C PRO A 23 10.02 11.58 0.15
N PRO A 24 9.29 11.08 1.17
CA PRO A 24 9.52 9.75 1.72
C PRO A 24 9.47 8.66 0.65
N HIS A 25 10.38 7.70 0.71
CA HIS A 25 10.41 6.59 -0.24
C HIS A 25 9.56 5.43 0.27
N GLN A 26 8.62 4.94 -0.55
CA GLN A 26 7.83 3.76 -0.16
C GLN A 26 8.65 2.49 -0.34
N ARG A 27 8.59 1.63 0.67
CA ARG A 27 9.15 0.28 0.61
C ARG A 27 8.09 -0.64 0.02
N THR A 28 8.38 -1.22 -1.14
CA THR A 28 7.44 -2.06 -1.88
C THR A 28 7.94 -3.50 -2.08
N SER A 29 7.03 -4.47 -2.10
CA SER A 29 7.33 -5.90 -2.28
C SER A 29 6.17 -6.64 -2.95
N PHE A 30 6.46 -7.76 -3.60
CA PHE A 30 5.45 -8.70 -4.07
C PHE A 30 4.90 -9.58 -2.93
N ASN A 31 5.70 -9.83 -1.89
CA ASN A 31 5.41 -10.84 -0.86
C ASN A 31 5.09 -10.22 0.51
N LYS A 32 5.08 -8.90 0.61
CA LYS A 32 4.75 -8.16 1.85
C LYS A 32 3.82 -7.03 1.49
N MET A 33 2.75 -6.88 2.26
CA MET A 33 1.81 -5.77 2.14
C MET A 33 1.36 -5.32 3.53
N LEU A 34 1.16 -4.02 3.70
CA LEU A 34 0.36 -3.49 4.80
C LEU A 34 -1.11 -3.53 4.38
N THR A 35 -1.94 -4.04 5.28
CA THR A 35 -3.38 -4.19 5.03
C THR A 35 -4.19 -3.34 5.99
N PHE A 36 -5.29 -2.80 5.50
CA PHE A 36 -6.19 -1.91 6.21
C PHE A 36 -7.60 -2.49 6.24
N SER A 37 -8.33 -2.10 7.28
CA SER A 37 -9.69 -2.60 7.54
C SER A 37 -10.74 -1.92 6.66
N SER A 38 -10.46 -0.70 6.19
CA SER A 38 -11.34 0.08 5.33
C SER A 38 -10.58 0.75 4.17
N ARG A 39 -11.31 1.10 3.12
CA ARG A 39 -10.76 1.85 1.98
C ARG A 39 -10.29 3.24 2.40
N GLU A 40 -11.08 3.91 3.23
CA GLU A 40 -10.78 5.25 3.76
C GLU A 40 -9.47 5.26 4.56
N GLU A 41 -9.26 4.25 5.41
CA GLU A 41 -8.00 4.10 6.17
C GLU A 41 -6.80 3.95 5.22
N ALA A 42 -6.94 3.15 4.17
CA ALA A 42 -5.88 2.97 3.17
C ALA A 42 -5.62 4.25 2.36
N GLU A 43 -6.65 5.01 2.00
CA GLU A 43 -6.52 6.28 1.28
C GLU A 43 -5.84 7.35 2.15
N ASN A 44 -6.23 7.44 3.43
CA ASN A 44 -5.57 8.31 4.42
C ASN A 44 -4.09 7.94 4.59
N GLU A 45 -3.77 6.65 4.71
CA GLU A 45 -2.38 6.19 4.81
C GLU A 45 -1.58 6.45 3.53
N MET A 46 -2.19 6.31 2.35
CA MET A 46 -1.56 6.65 1.07
C MET A 46 -1.19 8.14 1.01
N TYR A 47 -2.09 9.02 1.47
CA TYR A 47 -1.84 10.45 1.58
C TYR A 47 -0.73 10.78 2.59
N LEU A 48 -0.83 10.26 3.83
CA LEU A 48 0.15 10.52 4.90
C LEU A 48 1.56 10.05 4.54
N ARG A 49 1.66 8.97 3.76
CA ARG A 49 2.94 8.44 3.28
C ARG A 49 3.51 9.23 2.11
N LYS A 50 2.76 10.19 1.56
CA LYS A 50 3.12 10.97 0.36
C LYS A 50 3.40 10.08 -0.85
N CYS A 51 2.56 9.06 -1.03
CA CYS A 51 2.58 8.29 -2.27
C CYS A 51 2.24 9.22 -3.44
N ASN A 52 2.98 9.09 -4.55
CA ASN A 52 2.69 9.83 -5.77
C ASN A 52 1.58 9.12 -6.58
N ASP A 53 1.29 9.62 -7.78
CA ASP A 53 0.25 9.09 -8.66
C ASP A 53 0.51 7.64 -9.12
N ASP A 54 1.71 7.10 -8.89
CA ASP A 54 2.04 5.71 -9.22
C ASP A 54 1.40 4.71 -8.25
N TYR A 55 0.74 5.18 -7.18
CA TYR A 55 0.13 4.32 -6.18
C TYR A 55 -1.40 4.43 -6.19
N CYS A 56 -2.06 3.33 -5.84
CA CYS A 56 -3.50 3.29 -5.63
C CYS A 56 -3.90 2.32 -4.51
N VAL A 57 -5.12 2.48 -4.01
CA VAL A 57 -5.73 1.56 -3.05
C VAL A 57 -6.48 0.47 -3.79
N VAL A 58 -6.22 -0.78 -3.41
CA VAL A 58 -6.86 -1.98 -3.96
C VAL A 58 -7.52 -2.82 -2.87
N GLY A 59 -8.62 -3.48 -3.20
CA GLY A 59 -9.25 -4.48 -2.33
C GLY A 59 -8.49 -5.81 -2.41
N ILE A 60 -8.29 -6.44 -1.25
CA ILE A 60 -7.62 -7.73 -1.10
C ILE A 60 -8.64 -8.75 -0.60
N THR A 61 -8.79 -9.82 -1.37
CA THR A 61 -9.54 -11.01 -0.99
C THR A 61 -8.53 -12.09 -0.56
N PRO A 62 -8.41 -12.41 0.74
CA PRO A 62 -7.55 -13.51 1.16
C PRO A 62 -8.12 -14.83 0.61
N HIS A 63 -7.32 -15.53 -0.18
CA HIS A 63 -7.59 -16.93 -0.54
C HIS A 63 -7.23 -17.80 0.67
N ILE A 64 -8.21 -18.06 1.53
CA ILE A 64 -8.07 -18.98 2.65
C ILE A 64 -8.38 -20.39 2.11
N HIS A 65 -7.36 -21.23 1.99
CA HIS A 65 -7.56 -22.67 1.87
C HIS A 65 -7.75 -23.21 3.29
N TRP A 66 -8.93 -23.80 3.54
CA TRP A 66 -9.23 -24.55 4.77
C TRP A 66 -8.67 -25.96 4.68
#